data_AF-A0A962I4Z3-F1
#
_entry.id   AF-A0A962I4Z3-F1
#
_cell.length_a   1.000
_cell.length_b   1.000
_cell.length_c   1.000
_cell.angle_alpha   90.00
_cell.angle_beta   90.00
_cell.angle_gamma   90.00
#
_symmetry.space_group_name_H-M   'P 1'
#
loop_
_entity.id
_entity.type
_entity.pdbx_description
1 polymer ?
#
loop_
_entity_poly.entity_id
_entity_poly.type
_entity_poly.pdbx_seq_one_letter_code
_entity_poly.pdbx_strand_id
1 'polypeptide(L)'
;MGKQSENPEAHCAERASSRQPATPAARPRNGYALPPLAGEADMTDSAAAIAPVRTIAAAFEQGRDNFAWIRLIAAAAVIYGHSYALAATGLHDPIARMGWGPGVYSGSLAVDVFFVISGFLVTASYTRRRQWTAFVLSRLLRVVPGLAVCVTATALVLGGLLTTLPSGEYYGHSEVWQYLWGNLHFQADALRWTLPGVFADNPLPNVINGSLWTLPAEMQMYLAVAVLGLLGALRSARLATAIILLAICAGVAQ
;
A
#
# COMPACT_ATOMS: atom_id res chain seq x y z
N MET A 1 -33.12 4.30 -61.95
CA MET A 1 -34.22 4.32 -60.96
C MET A 1 -34.51 2.87 -60.59
N GLY A 2 -34.28 2.33 -59.40
CA GLY A 2 -34.23 2.91 -58.06
C GLY A 2 -35.39 2.35 -57.23
N LYS A 3 -35.07 1.39 -56.35
CA LYS A 3 -35.83 0.83 -55.19
C LYS A 3 -36.35 -0.60 -55.36
N GLN A 4 -35.61 -1.56 -54.79
CA GLN A 4 -36.16 -2.65 -53.99
C GLN A 4 -35.40 -2.68 -52.67
N SER A 5 -36.16 -2.60 -51.58
CA SER A 5 -35.70 -2.59 -50.20
C SER A 5 -35.43 -4.02 -49.73
N GLU A 6 -34.16 -4.40 -49.59
CA GLU A 6 -33.79 -5.63 -48.90
C GLU A 6 -33.86 -5.42 -47.38
N ASN A 7 -34.71 -6.22 -46.75
CA ASN A 7 -34.95 -6.28 -45.32
C ASN A 7 -33.81 -7.06 -44.63
N PRO A 8 -33.01 -6.46 -43.72
CA PRO A 8 -31.88 -7.13 -43.08
C PRO A 8 -32.26 -8.20 -42.04
N GLU A 9 -33.53 -8.29 -41.64
CA GLU A 9 -33.96 -9.17 -40.54
C GLU A 9 -34.00 -10.65 -40.90
N ALA A 10 -34.08 -10.99 -42.19
CA ALA A 10 -34.06 -12.38 -42.65
C ALA A 10 -32.70 -13.07 -42.41
N HIS A 11 -31.60 -12.30 -42.36
CA HIS A 11 -30.26 -12.86 -42.17
C HIS A 11 -29.89 -13.14 -40.70
N CYS A 12 -30.68 -12.64 -39.74
CA CYS A 12 -30.41 -12.82 -38.31
C CYS A 12 -31.03 -14.12 -37.76
N ALA A 13 -32.09 -14.64 -38.39
CA ALA A 13 -32.79 -15.85 -37.94
C ALA A 13 -32.03 -17.16 -38.22
N GLU A 14 -31.13 -17.19 -39.20
CA GLU A 14 -30.47 -18.43 -39.63
C GLU A 14 -29.16 -18.74 -38.89
N ARG A 15 -28.59 -17.77 -38.16
CA ARG A 15 -27.42 -17.98 -37.29
C ARG A 15 -27.75 -18.44 -35.87
N ALA A 16 -29.02 -18.54 -35.51
CA ALA A 16 -29.47 -19.00 -34.20
C ALA A 16 -29.58 -20.53 -34.09
N SER A 17 -29.46 -21.28 -35.18
CA SER A 17 -29.75 -22.73 -35.24
C SER A 17 -28.52 -23.67 -35.09
N SER A 18 -27.35 -23.17 -34.66
CA SER A 18 -26.11 -23.97 -34.59
C SER A 18 -25.39 -24.02 -33.24
N ARG A 19 -26.04 -23.63 -32.14
CA ARG A 19 -25.51 -23.85 -30.78
C ARG A 19 -26.32 -24.91 -30.06
N GLN A 20 -25.85 -26.16 -30.14
CA GLN A 20 -26.26 -27.23 -29.23
C GLN A 20 -26.01 -26.79 -27.78
N PRO A 21 -26.96 -27.01 -26.85
CA PRO A 21 -26.71 -26.80 -25.43
C PRO A 21 -25.69 -27.84 -24.94
N ALA A 22 -24.62 -27.37 -24.30
CA ALA A 22 -23.65 -28.23 -23.66
C ALA A 22 -24.33 -29.05 -22.56
N THR A 23 -24.36 -30.37 -22.74
CA THR A 23 -24.79 -31.36 -21.75
C THR A 23 -23.97 -31.16 -20.46
N PRO A 24 -24.59 -31.12 -19.26
CA PRO A 24 -23.83 -31.09 -18.02
C PRO A 24 -23.08 -32.42 -17.92
N ALA A 25 -21.74 -32.35 -17.81
CA ALA A 25 -20.93 -33.52 -17.53
C ALA A 25 -21.43 -34.19 -16.24
N ALA A 26 -21.93 -35.42 -16.37
CA ALA A 26 -22.38 -36.23 -15.25
C ALA A 26 -21.21 -36.45 -14.28
N ARG A 27 -21.39 -36.07 -13.02
CA ARG A 27 -20.46 -36.44 -11.93
C ARG A 27 -20.35 -37.96 -11.88
N PRO A 28 -19.14 -38.55 -11.77
CA PRO A 28 -19.03 -39.98 -11.53
C PRO A 28 -19.70 -40.32 -10.19
N ARG A 29 -20.63 -41.29 -10.22
CA ARG A 29 -21.25 -41.89 -9.04
C ARG A 29 -20.15 -42.47 -8.15
N ASN A 30 -20.11 -42.07 -6.89
CA ASN A 30 -19.36 -42.75 -5.83
C ASN A 30 -19.86 -44.20 -5.73
N GLY A 31 -19.19 -45.13 -6.41
CA GLY A 31 -19.18 -46.53 -6.04
C GLY A 31 -18.10 -46.71 -4.98
N TYR A 32 -18.51 -47.01 -3.74
CA TYR A 32 -17.59 -47.50 -2.73
C TYR A 32 -17.17 -48.92 -3.13
N ALA A 33 -16.11 -49.04 -3.93
CA ALA A 33 -15.38 -50.30 -4.06
C ALA A 33 -14.55 -50.48 -2.78
N LEU A 34 -14.81 -51.57 -2.05
CA LEU A 34 -14.01 -51.97 -0.90
C LEU A 34 -12.55 -52.20 -1.34
N PRO A 35 -11.55 -51.70 -0.59
CA PRO A 35 -10.15 -51.97 -0.91
C PRO A 35 -9.85 -53.47 -0.77
N PRO A 36 -8.98 -54.06 -1.64
CA PRO A 36 -8.52 -55.43 -1.48
C PRO A 36 -7.79 -55.59 -0.13
N LEU A 37 -8.01 -56.74 0.51
CA LEU A 37 -7.41 -57.10 1.79
C LEU A 37 -5.88 -57.15 1.69
N ALA A 38 -5.24 -56.67 2.76
CA ALA A 38 -3.81 -56.51 2.92
C ALA A 38 -3.00 -57.74 2.47
N GLY A 39 -2.02 -57.51 1.61
CA GLY A 39 -1.06 -58.52 1.20
C GLY A 39 -0.22 -58.05 0.03
N GLU A 40 0.76 -57.18 0.30
CA GLU A 40 2.02 -56.94 -0.43
C GLU A 40 2.50 -55.52 -0.10
N ALA A 41 3.15 -55.40 1.05
CA ALA A 41 3.94 -54.22 1.36
C ALA A 41 5.19 -54.25 0.46
N ASP A 42 5.10 -53.56 -0.67
CA ASP A 42 6.29 -53.15 -1.42
C ASP A 42 7.08 -52.16 -0.55
N MET A 43 8.20 -52.65 -0.01
CA MET A 43 9.07 -51.98 0.94
C MET A 43 10.09 -51.06 0.23
N THR A 44 9.74 -50.51 -0.93
CA THR A 44 10.61 -49.62 -1.72
C THR A 44 9.93 -48.35 -2.24
N ASP A 45 9.11 -47.65 -1.44
CA ASP A 45 8.80 -46.24 -1.76
C ASP A 45 8.39 -45.40 -0.53
N SER A 46 9.20 -45.43 0.52
CA SER A 46 9.10 -44.46 1.62
C SER A 46 10.31 -43.53 1.63
N ALA A 47 10.67 -43.02 0.46
CA ALA A 47 11.33 -41.72 0.40
C ALA A 47 10.25 -40.69 0.70
N ALA A 48 10.01 -40.45 2.00
CA ALA A 48 9.09 -39.43 2.47
C ALA A 48 9.32 -38.14 1.67
N ALA A 49 8.40 -37.82 0.76
CA ALA A 49 8.44 -36.63 -0.04
C ALA A 49 8.41 -35.45 0.94
N ILE A 50 9.57 -34.87 1.22
CA ILE A 50 9.69 -33.66 2.03
C ILE A 50 8.83 -32.63 1.31
N ALA A 51 7.69 -32.29 1.90
CA ALA A 51 6.78 -31.31 1.32
C ALA A 51 7.61 -30.06 0.97
N PRO A 52 7.55 -29.55 -0.26
CA PRO A 52 8.42 -28.46 -0.68
C PRO A 52 8.24 -27.29 0.28
N VAL A 53 9.35 -26.79 0.82
CA VAL A 53 9.36 -25.63 1.71
C VAL A 53 8.63 -24.51 1.01
N ARG A 54 7.47 -24.11 1.56
CA ARG A 54 6.68 -23.02 1.00
C ARG A 54 7.46 -21.72 1.17
N THR A 55 7.97 -21.20 0.06
CA THR A 55 8.65 -19.90 0.06
C THR A 55 7.62 -18.78 0.22
N ILE A 56 8.05 -17.63 0.75
CA ILE A 56 7.20 -16.43 0.85
C ILE A 56 6.70 -16.02 -0.55
N ALA A 57 7.54 -16.18 -1.59
CA ALA A 57 7.16 -15.93 -2.97
C ALA A 57 5.99 -16.82 -3.42
N ALA A 58 6.06 -18.14 -3.14
CA ALA A 58 5.00 -19.07 -3.50
C ALA A 58 3.67 -18.78 -2.78
N ALA A 59 3.73 -18.37 -1.50
CA ALA A 59 2.53 -17.97 -0.76
C ALA A 59 1.91 -16.67 -1.31
N PHE A 60 2.74 -15.71 -1.72
CA PHE A 60 2.30 -14.45 -2.30
C PHE A 60 1.66 -14.62 -3.69
N GLU A 61 2.20 -15.50 -4.53
CA GLU A 61 1.63 -15.79 -5.86
C GLU A 61 0.26 -16.47 -5.78
N GLN A 62 -0.01 -17.22 -4.71
CA GLN A 62 -1.32 -17.85 -4.47
C GLN A 62 -2.38 -16.86 -3.97
N GLY A 63 -2.04 -15.58 -3.75
CA GLY A 63 -2.97 -14.56 -3.24
C GLY A 63 -3.44 -14.80 -1.81
N ARG A 64 -2.70 -15.60 -1.03
CA ARG A 64 -3.02 -15.94 0.37
C ARG A 64 -2.23 -15.06 1.35
N ASP A 65 -2.25 -13.75 1.15
CA ASP A 65 -1.56 -12.80 2.03
C ASP A 65 -2.51 -12.15 3.05
N ASN A 66 -1.96 -11.84 4.23
CA ASN A 66 -2.68 -11.15 5.31
C ASN A 66 -2.24 -9.68 5.43
N PHE A 67 -1.71 -9.08 4.36
CA PHE A 67 -1.14 -7.73 4.44
C PHE A 67 -2.18 -6.68 4.84
N ALA A 68 -3.45 -6.86 4.43
CA ALA A 68 -4.54 -5.96 4.83
C ALA A 68 -4.76 -5.99 6.35
N TRP A 69 -4.78 -7.18 6.97
CA TRP A 69 -4.94 -7.33 8.42
C TRP A 69 -3.77 -6.75 9.19
N ILE A 70 -2.54 -7.02 8.74
CA ILE A 70 -1.34 -6.47 9.39
C ILE A 70 -1.37 -4.93 9.30
N ARG A 71 -1.75 -4.37 8.16
CA ARG A 71 -1.92 -2.92 7.98
C ARG A 71 -3.02 -2.34 8.85
N LEU A 72 -4.13 -3.04 9.06
CA LEU A 72 -5.19 -2.60 9.95
C LEU A 72 -4.71 -2.54 11.41
N ILE A 73 -4.00 -3.57 11.86
CA ILE A 73 -3.39 -3.60 13.20
C ILE A 73 -2.37 -2.46 13.34
N ALA A 74 -1.51 -2.26 12.33
CA ALA A 74 -0.56 -1.15 12.32
C ALA A 74 -1.28 0.21 12.36
N ALA A 75 -2.35 0.42 11.58
CA ALA A 75 -3.14 1.65 11.62
C ALA A 75 -3.71 1.92 13.02
N ALA A 76 -4.27 0.89 13.66
CA ALA A 76 -4.77 1.00 15.03
C ALA A 76 -3.65 1.35 16.03
N ALA A 77 -2.47 0.73 15.88
CA ALA A 77 -1.30 1.05 16.71
C ALA A 77 -0.78 2.49 16.49
N VAL A 78 -0.84 3.02 15.26
CA VAL A 78 -0.53 4.44 14.97
C VAL A 78 -1.48 5.36 15.72
N ILE A 79 -2.79 5.10 15.66
CA ILE A 79 -3.81 5.90 16.36
C ILE A 79 -3.57 5.84 17.87
N TYR A 80 -3.35 4.64 18.40
CA TYR A 80 -3.08 4.42 19.82
C TYR A 80 -1.82 5.17 20.29
N GLY A 81 -0.70 5.07 19.55
CA GLY A 81 0.54 5.76 19.91
C GLY A 81 0.41 7.28 19.89
N HIS A 82 -0.27 7.83 18.89
CA HIS A 82 -0.49 9.29 18.81
C HIS A 82 -1.49 9.81 19.85
N SER A 83 -2.39 8.96 20.37
CA SER A 83 -3.37 9.38 21.37
C SER A 83 -2.71 9.99 22.61
N TYR A 84 -1.55 9.47 23.03
CA TYR A 84 -0.80 9.99 24.18
C TYR A 84 -0.27 11.40 23.94
N ALA A 85 0.30 11.64 22.76
CA ALA A 85 0.83 12.95 22.38
C ALA A 85 -0.28 13.99 22.18
N LEU A 86 -1.41 13.58 21.58
CA LEU A 86 -2.52 14.47 21.26
C LEU A 86 -3.38 14.82 22.48
N ALA A 87 -3.58 13.88 23.41
CA ALA A 87 -4.39 14.11 24.60
C ALA A 87 -3.64 14.81 25.74
N ALA A 88 -2.32 15.03 25.62
CA ALA A 88 -1.45 15.64 26.63
C ALA A 88 -1.67 15.10 28.06
N THR A 89 -1.94 13.80 28.18
CA THR A 89 -2.27 13.16 29.46
C THR A 89 -1.07 13.06 30.42
N GLY A 90 0.14 13.39 29.96
CA GLY A 90 1.39 13.10 30.68
C GLY A 90 1.71 11.61 30.78
N LEU A 91 0.86 10.74 30.22
CA LEU A 91 1.11 9.31 30.14
C LEU A 91 1.97 9.00 28.92
N HIS A 92 2.75 7.94 29.04
CA HIS A 92 3.60 7.44 27.96
C HIS A 92 3.08 6.10 27.49
N ASP A 93 3.12 5.91 26.18
CA ASP A 93 2.89 4.63 25.53
C ASP A 93 3.72 3.51 26.20
N PRO A 94 3.13 2.32 26.47
CA PRO A 94 3.84 1.23 27.12
C PRO A 94 5.14 0.81 26.42
N ILE A 95 5.19 0.88 25.09
CA ILE A 95 6.40 0.54 24.33
C ILE A 95 7.48 1.61 24.55
N ALA A 96 7.10 2.88 24.56
CA ALA A 96 8.02 3.96 24.92
C ALA A 96 8.61 3.77 26.33
N ARG A 97 7.82 3.28 27.29
CA ARG A 97 8.29 3.00 28.67
C ARG A 97 9.30 1.86 28.76
N MET A 98 9.30 0.93 27.80
CA MET A 98 10.28 -0.17 27.78
C MET A 98 11.69 0.31 27.41
N GLY A 99 11.85 1.54 26.92
CA GLY A 99 13.17 2.15 26.72
C GLY A 99 13.99 1.55 25.59
N TRP A 100 13.34 1.06 24.53
CA TRP A 100 14.01 0.43 23.37
C TRP A 100 14.83 1.40 22.51
N GLY A 101 14.75 2.69 22.79
CA GLY A 101 15.52 3.75 22.16
C GLY A 101 14.77 5.07 22.12
N PRO A 102 15.45 6.19 21.86
CA PRO A 102 14.80 7.48 21.69
C PRO A 102 13.79 7.44 20.54
N GLY A 103 12.57 7.91 20.78
CA GLY A 103 11.53 7.99 19.75
C GLY A 103 10.90 6.66 19.35
N VAL A 104 11.22 5.55 20.02
CA VAL A 104 10.58 4.26 19.79
C VAL A 104 9.31 4.16 20.63
N TYR A 105 8.17 4.06 19.96
CA TYR A 105 6.85 3.87 20.57
C TYR A 105 5.94 3.07 19.62
N SER A 106 4.72 2.75 20.05
CA SER A 106 3.76 1.96 19.27
C SER A 106 3.48 2.54 17.88
N GLY A 107 3.42 3.87 17.75
CA GLY A 107 3.22 4.52 16.46
C GLY A 107 4.44 4.44 15.55
N SER A 108 5.66 4.63 16.05
CA SER A 108 6.87 4.54 15.21
C SER A 108 7.07 3.12 14.68
N LEU A 109 6.93 2.11 15.54
CA LEU A 109 7.04 0.71 15.14
C LEU A 109 5.95 0.32 14.12
N ALA A 110 4.74 0.84 14.28
CA ALA A 110 3.66 0.60 13.34
C ALA A 110 3.94 1.24 11.96
N VAL A 111 4.54 2.44 11.93
CA VAL A 111 5.00 3.06 10.69
C VAL A 111 6.08 2.18 10.04
N ASP A 112 7.05 1.67 10.79
CA ASP A 112 8.07 0.75 10.25
C ASP A 112 7.45 -0.47 9.57
N VAL A 113 6.40 -1.06 10.16
CA VAL A 113 5.64 -2.17 9.56
C VAL A 113 4.99 -1.75 8.23
N PHE A 114 4.41 -0.56 8.15
CA PHE A 114 3.87 -0.04 6.88
C PHE A 114 4.95 0.11 5.81
N PHE A 115 6.12 0.61 6.18
CA PHE A 115 7.26 0.80 5.27
C PHE A 115 7.79 -0.55 4.76
N VAL A 116 7.95 -1.54 5.63
CA VAL A 116 8.39 -2.89 5.24
C VAL A 116 7.41 -3.55 4.27
N ILE A 117 6.12 -3.56 4.59
CA ILE A 117 5.10 -4.15 3.71
C ILE A 117 5.02 -3.41 2.38
N SER A 118 5.06 -2.08 2.41
CA SER A 118 4.99 -1.27 1.20
C SER A 118 6.22 -1.49 0.32
N GLY A 119 7.42 -1.52 0.89
CA GLY A 119 8.65 -1.85 0.17
C GLY A 119 8.59 -3.21 -0.52
N PHE A 120 8.09 -4.23 0.18
CA PHE A 120 7.86 -5.56 -0.39
C PHE A 120 6.91 -5.52 -1.60
N LEU A 121 5.72 -4.91 -1.45
CA LEU A 121 4.70 -4.86 -2.50
C LEU A 121 5.11 -4.01 -3.70
N VAL A 122 5.80 -2.89 -3.45
CA VAL A 122 6.30 -1.98 -4.48
C VAL A 122 7.37 -2.67 -5.32
N THR A 123 8.32 -3.35 -4.66
CA THR A 123 9.36 -4.14 -5.33
C THR A 123 8.74 -5.27 -6.13
N ALA A 124 7.81 -6.04 -5.55
CA ALA A 124 7.10 -7.10 -6.25
C ALA A 124 6.30 -6.58 -7.47
N SER A 125 5.76 -5.37 -7.38
CA SER A 125 5.08 -4.74 -8.51
C SER A 125 6.05 -4.29 -9.62
N TYR A 126 7.26 -3.81 -9.28
CA TYR A 126 8.27 -3.46 -10.29
C TYR A 126 8.78 -4.71 -11.02
N THR A 127 9.09 -5.77 -10.27
CA THR A 127 9.61 -7.02 -10.84
C THR A 127 8.63 -7.68 -11.82
N ARG A 128 7.32 -7.53 -11.59
CA ARG A 128 6.26 -8.01 -12.50
C ARG A 128 6.13 -7.18 -13.78
N ARG A 129 6.26 -5.85 -13.69
CA ARG A 129 6.15 -4.95 -14.86
C ARG A 129 7.40 -4.08 -14.93
N ARG A 130 8.39 -4.54 -15.70
CA ARG A 130 9.75 -3.98 -15.81
C ARG A 130 9.81 -2.71 -16.69
N GLN A 131 8.82 -1.85 -16.56
CA GLN A 131 8.72 -0.58 -17.26
C GLN A 131 8.71 0.54 -16.23
N TRP A 132 9.84 1.24 -16.12
CA TRP A 132 10.04 2.26 -15.08
C TRP A 132 9.07 3.45 -15.23
N THR A 133 8.71 3.84 -16.46
CA THR A 133 7.75 4.93 -16.73
C THR A 133 6.36 4.58 -16.22
N ALA A 134 5.85 3.41 -16.61
CA ALA A 134 4.55 2.90 -16.15
C ALA A 134 4.53 2.71 -14.64
N PHE A 135 5.66 2.26 -14.06
CA PHE A 135 5.83 2.19 -12.62
C PHE A 135 5.67 3.58 -12.00
N VAL A 136 6.52 4.56 -12.31
CA VAL A 136 6.46 5.90 -11.70
C VAL A 136 5.09 6.55 -11.87
N LEU A 137 4.54 6.54 -13.09
CA LEU A 137 3.25 7.18 -13.38
C LEU A 137 2.11 6.59 -12.56
N SER A 138 2.04 5.26 -12.44
CA SER A 138 0.98 4.62 -11.64
C SER A 138 1.04 4.96 -10.15
N ARG A 139 2.22 5.32 -9.61
CA ARG A 139 2.35 5.73 -8.21
C ARG A 139 2.02 7.20 -8.02
N LEU A 140 2.43 8.05 -8.98
CA LEU A 140 2.00 9.45 -8.99
C LEU A 140 0.47 9.56 -9.07
N LEU A 141 -0.16 8.81 -9.97
CA LEU A 141 -1.63 8.77 -10.08
C LEU A 141 -2.33 8.19 -8.83
N ARG A 142 -1.61 7.41 -8.01
CA ARG A 142 -2.14 6.88 -6.76
C ARG A 142 -2.06 7.89 -5.62
N VAL A 143 -0.95 8.63 -5.51
CA VAL A 143 -0.68 9.50 -4.36
C VAL A 143 -1.13 10.94 -4.61
N VAL A 144 -0.83 11.51 -5.78
CA VAL A 144 -1.03 12.94 -6.08
C VAL A 144 -2.51 13.34 -5.97
N PRO A 145 -3.49 12.62 -6.56
CA PRO A 145 -4.89 13.03 -6.47
C PRO A 145 -5.41 13.00 -5.04
N GLY A 146 -5.05 11.95 -4.28
CA GLY A 146 -5.45 11.83 -2.88
C GLY A 146 -4.86 12.93 -2.00
N LEU A 147 -3.58 13.26 -2.21
CA LEU A 147 -2.92 14.35 -1.51
C LEU A 147 -3.54 15.71 -1.86
N ALA A 148 -3.77 15.99 -3.14
CA ALA A 148 -4.36 17.25 -3.57
C ALA A 148 -5.74 17.48 -2.94
N VAL A 149 -6.59 16.45 -2.94
CA VAL A 149 -7.91 16.51 -2.27
C VAL A 149 -7.74 16.70 -0.77
N CYS A 150 -6.84 15.95 -0.13
CA CYS A 150 -6.61 16.04 1.32
C CYS A 150 -6.16 17.44 1.75
N VAL A 151 -5.10 17.99 1.12
CA VAL A 151 -4.55 19.30 1.48
C VAL A 151 -5.53 20.43 1.17
N THR A 152 -6.27 20.33 0.06
CA THR A 152 -7.29 21.32 -0.29
C THR A 152 -8.45 21.28 0.71
N ALA A 153 -8.92 20.08 1.08
CA ALA A 153 -9.97 19.92 2.07
C ALA A 153 -9.53 20.37 3.46
N THR A 154 -8.29 20.07 3.88
CA THR A 154 -7.78 20.51 5.19
C THR A 154 -7.59 22.01 5.24
N ALA A 155 -7.00 22.63 4.22
CA ALA A 155 -6.74 24.07 4.20
C ALA A 155 -8.02 24.90 4.00
N LEU A 156 -8.82 24.58 2.98
CA LEU A 156 -9.93 25.45 2.57
C LEU A 156 -11.24 25.11 3.27
N VAL A 157 -11.48 23.84 3.59
CA VAL A 157 -12.74 23.43 4.24
C VAL A 157 -12.56 23.35 5.75
N LEU A 158 -11.70 22.46 6.24
CA LEU A 158 -11.53 22.27 7.68
C LEU A 158 -10.89 23.49 8.34
N GLY A 159 -9.87 24.07 7.72
CA GLY A 159 -9.21 25.27 8.23
C GLY A 159 -10.15 26.46 8.34
N GLY A 160 -10.95 26.72 7.30
CA GLY A 160 -11.96 27.79 7.32
C GLY A 160 -13.11 27.56 8.32
N LEU A 161 -13.45 26.31 8.63
CA LEU A 161 -14.49 25.97 9.60
C LEU A 161 -13.98 25.97 11.06
N LEU A 162 -12.70 25.68 11.28
CA LEU A 162 -12.12 25.48 12.60
C LEU A 162 -11.22 26.62 13.06
N THR A 163 -10.95 27.61 12.21
CA THR A 163 -10.14 28.78 12.56
C THR A 163 -10.91 29.72 13.50
N THR A 164 -10.17 30.35 14.42
CA THR A 164 -10.66 31.45 15.26
C THR A 164 -10.60 32.81 14.58
N LEU A 165 -9.96 32.90 13.40
CA LEU A 165 -9.83 34.14 12.64
C LEU A 165 -11.11 34.43 11.82
N PRO A 166 -11.42 35.71 11.55
CA PRO A 166 -12.44 36.07 10.56
C PRO A 166 -12.09 35.47 9.19
N SER A 167 -13.09 34.94 8.46
CA SER A 167 -12.85 34.20 7.21
C SER A 167 -12.04 35.00 6.17
N GLY A 168 -12.26 36.32 6.06
CA GLY A 168 -11.51 37.17 5.13
C GLY A 168 -10.02 37.27 5.46
N GLU A 169 -9.68 37.29 6.75
CA GLU A 169 -8.30 37.33 7.23
C GLU A 169 -7.63 35.96 7.07
N TYR A 170 -8.36 34.88 7.34
CA TYR A 170 -7.87 33.52 7.16
C TYR A 170 -7.44 33.22 5.72
N TYR A 171 -8.33 33.43 4.74
CA TYR A 171 -8.02 33.16 3.33
C TYR A 171 -7.02 34.17 2.72
N GLY A 172 -6.92 35.36 3.31
CA GLY A 172 -5.89 36.35 2.98
C GLY A 172 -4.51 36.01 3.56
N HIS A 173 -4.43 35.10 4.53
CA HIS A 173 -3.19 34.76 5.21
C HIS A 173 -2.28 33.92 4.30
N SER A 174 -1.01 34.32 4.18
CA SER A 174 -0.04 33.66 3.29
C SER A 174 0.23 32.20 3.68
N GLU A 175 0.10 31.86 4.96
CA GLU A 175 0.28 30.50 5.48
C GLU A 175 -0.68 29.48 4.88
N VAL A 176 -1.94 29.86 4.60
CA VAL A 176 -2.92 28.94 3.99
C VAL A 176 -2.45 28.48 2.60
N TRP A 177 -1.93 29.42 1.82
CA TRP A 177 -1.40 29.16 0.48
C TRP A 177 -0.05 28.45 0.53
N GLN A 178 0.80 28.78 1.50
CA GLN A 178 2.05 28.03 1.72
C GLN A 178 1.77 26.59 2.15
N TYR A 179 0.74 26.35 2.96
CA TYR A 179 0.30 25.01 3.32
C TYR A 179 -0.18 24.25 2.09
N LEU A 180 -0.99 24.87 1.23
CA LEU A 180 -1.48 24.24 0.02
C LEU A 180 -0.32 23.87 -0.93
N TRP A 181 0.49 24.85 -1.31
CA TRP A 181 1.54 24.64 -2.29
C TRP A 181 2.73 23.85 -1.72
N GLY A 182 3.15 24.12 -0.49
CA GLY A 182 4.29 23.44 0.14
C GLY A 182 4.08 21.94 0.25
N ASN A 183 2.89 21.51 0.67
CA ASN A 183 2.57 20.09 0.82
C ASN A 183 2.44 19.36 -0.54
N LEU A 184 2.17 20.06 -1.65
CA LEU A 184 2.10 19.45 -2.98
C LEU A 184 3.48 19.14 -3.60
N HIS A 185 4.58 19.67 -3.06
CA HIS A 185 5.92 19.50 -3.64
C HIS A 185 6.65 18.21 -3.23
N PHE A 186 6.04 17.36 -2.38
CA PHE A 186 6.63 16.08 -1.92
C PHE A 186 8.06 16.19 -1.34
N GLN A 187 8.45 17.38 -0.86
CA GLN A 187 9.73 17.63 -0.23
C GLN A 187 9.54 17.71 1.29
N ALA A 188 10.37 17.00 2.04
CA ALA A 188 10.27 16.97 3.51
C ALA A 188 10.40 18.39 4.11
N ASP A 189 11.32 19.20 3.59
CA ASP A 189 11.57 20.56 4.07
C ASP A 189 10.46 21.56 3.71
N ALA A 190 9.68 21.25 2.68
CA ALA A 190 8.57 22.07 2.21
C ALA A 190 7.26 21.76 2.92
N LEU A 191 7.20 20.68 3.72
CA LEU A 191 6.00 20.31 4.45
C LEU A 191 5.62 21.42 5.44
N ARG A 192 4.32 21.70 5.47
CA ARG A 192 3.72 22.69 6.36
C ARG A 192 2.63 21.98 7.14
N TRP A 193 2.74 22.07 8.46
CA TRP A 193 1.88 21.37 9.40
C TRP A 193 0.75 22.25 9.93
N THR A 194 0.97 23.55 9.88
CA THR A 194 0.19 24.55 10.60
C THR A 194 -0.76 25.33 9.70
N LEU A 195 -1.89 25.72 10.28
CA LEU A 195 -2.82 26.69 9.69
C LEU A 195 -3.15 27.77 10.73
N PRO A 196 -3.33 29.03 10.29
CA PRO A 196 -3.49 30.15 11.21
C PRO A 196 -4.84 30.06 11.96
N GLY A 197 -4.77 30.12 13.29
CA GLY A 197 -5.94 30.15 14.16
C GLY A 197 -6.70 28.83 14.30
N VAL A 198 -6.19 27.72 13.75
CA VAL A 198 -6.81 26.40 13.85
C VAL A 198 -6.22 25.65 15.03
N PHE A 199 -7.01 25.09 15.94
CA PHE A 199 -6.46 24.31 17.09
C PHE A 199 -5.39 25.05 17.92
N ALA A 200 -5.53 26.36 18.11
CA ALA A 200 -4.54 27.17 18.84
C ALA A 200 -4.35 26.71 20.30
N ASP A 201 -5.40 26.17 20.92
CA ASP A 201 -5.40 25.71 22.32
C ASP A 201 -4.99 24.24 22.49
N ASN A 202 -4.69 23.53 21.40
CA ASN A 202 -4.25 22.13 21.49
C ASN A 202 -2.80 22.03 21.99
N PRO A 203 -2.40 20.88 22.58
CA PRO A 203 -1.02 20.65 23.01
C PRO A 203 0.02 20.84 21.90
N LEU A 204 -0.38 20.56 20.65
CA LEU A 204 0.36 20.88 19.44
C LEU A 204 -0.40 22.00 18.71
N PRO A 205 -0.08 23.28 19.00
CA PRO A 205 -0.86 24.39 18.50
C PRO A 205 -0.75 24.51 16.98
N ASN A 206 -1.84 24.89 16.33
CA ASN A 206 -1.92 25.15 14.90
C ASN A 206 -1.73 23.93 13.98
N VAL A 207 -1.34 22.76 14.49
CA VAL A 207 -1.09 21.56 13.68
C VAL A 207 -2.42 20.91 13.28
N ILE A 208 -2.71 20.87 11.99
CA ILE A 208 -3.93 20.25 11.46
C ILE A 208 -3.70 18.81 10.96
N ASN A 209 -2.54 18.54 10.37
CA ASN A 209 -2.28 17.26 9.72
C ASN A 209 -0.82 16.84 9.89
N GLY A 210 -0.52 16.23 11.03
CA GLY A 210 0.82 15.70 11.33
C GLY A 210 1.20 14.49 10.48
N SER A 211 0.27 13.78 9.87
CA SER A 211 0.54 12.49 9.19
C SER A 211 1.16 12.63 7.80
N LEU A 212 1.19 13.84 7.22
CA LEU A 212 1.75 14.10 5.88
C LEU A 212 3.24 13.72 5.74
N TRP A 213 3.98 13.57 6.85
CA TRP A 213 5.44 13.36 6.84
C TRP A 213 5.85 12.06 6.17
N THR A 214 4.96 11.07 6.19
CA THR A 214 5.23 9.75 5.61
C THR A 214 5.24 9.78 4.08
N LEU A 215 4.60 10.77 3.44
CA LEU A 215 4.45 10.83 1.99
C LEU A 215 5.75 11.14 1.24
N PRO A 216 6.57 12.15 1.62
CA PRO A 216 7.88 12.33 0.98
C PRO A 216 8.76 11.10 1.10
N ALA A 217 8.75 10.43 2.27
CA ALA A 217 9.51 9.20 2.48
C ALA A 217 9.01 8.06 1.57
N GLU A 218 7.69 7.92 1.39
CA GLU A 218 7.10 6.97 0.43
C GLU A 218 7.54 7.26 -1.02
N MET A 219 7.52 8.52 -1.43
CA MET A 219 7.97 8.93 -2.77
C MET A 219 9.46 8.65 -3.01
N GLN A 220 10.30 8.89 -2.00
CA GLN A 220 11.73 8.58 -2.07
C GLN A 220 11.98 7.06 -2.21
N MET A 221 11.22 6.22 -1.50
CA MET A 221 11.31 4.77 -1.66
C MET A 221 10.89 4.31 -3.05
N TYR A 222 9.85 4.91 -3.63
CA TYR A 222 9.44 4.61 -5.00
C TYR A 222 10.56 4.93 -5.99
N LEU A 223 11.20 6.09 -5.84
CA LEU A 223 12.35 6.47 -6.64
C LEU A 223 13.52 5.50 -6.44
N ALA A 224 13.83 5.11 -5.20
CA ALA A 224 14.88 4.16 -4.88
C ALA A 224 14.65 2.80 -5.58
N VAL A 225 13.44 2.25 -5.53
CA VAL A 225 13.10 1.00 -6.23
C VAL A 225 13.22 1.16 -7.75
N ALA A 226 12.79 2.30 -8.31
CA ALA A 226 12.92 2.55 -9.74
C ALA A 226 14.40 2.60 -10.18
N VAL A 227 15.26 3.28 -9.41
CA VAL A 227 16.71 3.36 -9.66
C VAL A 227 17.37 1.98 -9.52
N LEU A 228 17.11 1.25 -8.44
CA LEU A 228 17.63 -0.12 -8.25
C LEU A 228 17.18 -1.06 -9.36
N GLY A 229 15.95 -0.89 -9.84
CA GLY A 229 15.42 -1.62 -10.99
C GLY A 229 16.13 -1.30 -12.30
N LEU A 230 16.38 -0.02 -12.58
CA LEU A 230 17.10 0.47 -13.76
C LEU A 230 18.56 0.00 -13.79
N LEU A 231 19.24 0.04 -12.65
CA LEU A 231 20.61 -0.47 -12.48
C LEU A 231 20.68 -2.00 -12.57
N GLY A 232 19.54 -2.69 -12.64
CA GLY A 232 19.49 -4.15 -12.66
C GLY A 232 19.84 -4.80 -11.32
N ALA A 233 19.97 -4.03 -10.24
CA ALA A 233 20.25 -4.55 -8.89
C ALA A 233 19.15 -5.52 -8.42
N LEU A 234 17.90 -5.27 -8.81
CA LEU A 234 16.78 -6.17 -8.52
C LEU A 234 16.82 -7.50 -9.31
N ARG A 235 17.78 -7.70 -10.23
CA ARG A 235 17.96 -8.95 -10.98
C ARG A 235 18.92 -9.92 -10.29
N SER A 236 19.75 -9.43 -9.36
CA SER A 236 20.76 -10.24 -8.68
C SER A 236 20.59 -10.13 -7.17
N ALA A 237 20.22 -11.25 -6.53
CA ALA A 237 20.09 -11.31 -5.07
C ALA A 237 21.37 -10.84 -4.36
N ARG A 238 22.55 -11.18 -4.89
CA ARG A 238 23.85 -10.79 -4.33
C ARG A 238 24.06 -9.27 -4.36
N LEU A 239 23.72 -8.63 -5.47
CA LEU A 239 23.88 -7.18 -5.61
C LEU A 239 22.86 -6.44 -4.73
N ALA A 240 21.61 -6.90 -4.69
CA ALA A 240 20.61 -6.36 -3.77
C ALA A 240 21.05 -6.50 -2.30
N THR A 241 21.52 -7.67 -1.88
CA THR A 241 22.03 -7.89 -0.52
C THR A 241 23.25 -7.02 -0.23
N ALA A 242 24.20 -6.89 -1.16
CA ALA A 242 25.37 -6.03 -0.97
C ALA A 242 24.97 -4.56 -0.80
N ILE A 243 24.05 -4.04 -1.61
CA ILE A 243 23.55 -2.67 -1.48
C ILE A 243 22.84 -2.46 -0.14
N ILE A 244 22.01 -3.42 0.29
CA ILE A 244 21.33 -3.35 1.59
C ILE A 244 22.33 -3.34 2.74
N LEU A 245 23.33 -4.22 2.71
CA LEU A 245 24.38 -4.26 3.73
C LEU A 245 25.19 -2.97 3.77
N LEU A 246 25.56 -2.42 2.60
CA LEU A 246 26.24 -1.13 2.52
C LEU A 246 25.39 0.01 3.09
N ALA A 247 24.08 0.03 2.79
CA ALA A 247 23.17 1.03 3.33
C ALA A 247 23.05 0.91 4.86
N ILE A 248 22.98 -0.31 5.40
CA ILE A 248 22.97 -0.57 6.85
C ILE A 248 24.28 -0.08 7.47
N CYS A 249 25.43 -0.45 6.90
CA CYS A 249 26.74 -0.02 7.42
C CYS A 249 26.92 1.49 7.38
N ALA A 250 26.47 2.16 6.30
CA ALA A 250 26.51 3.60 6.19
C ALA A 250 25.59 4.28 7.22
N GLY A 251 24.40 3.72 7.46
CA GLY A 251 23.46 4.24 8.46
C GLY A 251 23.92 4.03 9.91
N VAL A 252 24.64 2.95 10.21
CA VAL A 252 25.25 2.71 11.54
C VAL A 252 26.45 3.62 11.80
N ALA A 253 27.07 4.15 10.75
CA ALA A 253 28.23 5.04 10.86
C ALA A 253 27.86 6.53 11.05
N GLN A 254 26.57 6.88 11.02
CA GLN A 254 26.03 8.23 11.25
C GLN A 254 25.50 8.38 12.67
#